data_AF-A0A4Q2LN00-F1
#
_entry.id   AF-A0A4Q2LN00-F1
#
_cell.length_a   1.000
_cell.length_b   1.000
_cell.length_c   1.000
_cell.angle_alpha   90.00
_cell.angle_beta   90.00
_cell.angle_gamma   90.00
#
_symmetry.space_group_name_H-M   'P 1'
#
loop_
_entity.id
_entity.type
_entity.pdbx_description
1 polymer ?
#
loop_
_entity_poly.entity_id
_entity_poly.type
_entity_poly.pdbx_seq_one_letter_code
_entity_poly.pdbx_strand_id
1 'polypeptide(L)'
;MANLKLNQLKNKVDKKYNGKKRIDLGDNFKIDIDTVFKPSKKNEVLHEYASLFQEMLKKKTVYSDSNLLTVITALIIKKFTSLETDAKSYEEVIEMMEILLDGGYLNKIVEALMGDEMTALIEEFGKVNEEITNHIYKAAEELEEEANTLKIDAESVVNTEVIDDEQIV
;
A
#
# COMPACT_ATOMS: atom_id res chain seq x y z
N MET A 1 2.12 1.91 44.97
CA MET A 1 1.71 2.10 43.56
C MET A 1 1.11 0.78 43.08
N ALA A 2 -0.06 0.79 42.46
CA ALA A 2 -0.67 -0.43 41.93
C ALA A 2 -0.14 -0.72 40.53
N ASN A 3 0.47 -1.89 40.32
CA ASN A 3 0.92 -2.32 39.00
C ASN A 3 -0.29 -2.60 38.11
N LEU A 4 -0.33 -1.99 36.94
CA LEU A 4 -1.41 -2.17 35.96
C LEU A 4 -1.30 -3.58 35.36
N LYS A 5 -2.36 -4.40 35.45
CA LYS A 5 -2.38 -5.72 34.80
C LYS A 5 -2.60 -5.56 33.28
N LEU A 6 -1.99 -6.43 32.48
CA LEU A 6 -2.11 -6.41 31.01
C LEU A 6 -3.58 -6.38 30.53
N ASN A 7 -4.46 -7.16 31.16
CA ASN A 7 -5.89 -7.17 30.81
C ASN A 7 -6.58 -5.82 31.09
N GLN A 8 -6.16 -5.09 32.12
CA GLN A 8 -6.68 -3.75 32.40
C GLN A 8 -6.20 -2.75 31.34
N LEU A 9 -4.97 -2.91 30.84
CA LEU A 9 -4.45 -2.11 29.73
C LEU A 9 -5.20 -2.40 28.43
N LYS A 10 -5.40 -3.67 28.07
CA LYS A 10 -6.19 -4.08 26.90
C LYS A 10 -7.58 -3.46 26.94
N ASN A 11 -8.29 -3.62 28.04
CA ASN A 11 -9.64 -3.05 28.20
C ASN A 11 -9.66 -1.52 28.09
N LYS A 12 -8.64 -0.83 28.61
CA LYS A 12 -8.52 0.63 28.46
C LYS A 12 -8.28 1.04 27.01
N VAL A 13 -7.40 0.34 26.32
CA VAL A 13 -7.11 0.58 24.90
C VAL A 13 -8.34 0.30 24.05
N ASP A 14 -9.01 -0.83 24.24
CA ASP A 14 -10.16 -1.20 23.44
C ASP A 14 -11.32 -0.23 23.68
N LYS A 15 -11.54 0.23 24.91
CA LYS A 15 -12.52 1.31 25.19
C LYS A 15 -12.16 2.64 24.52
N LYS A 16 -10.88 2.96 24.34
CA LYS A 16 -10.46 4.19 23.67
C LYS A 16 -10.78 4.16 22.17
N TYR A 17 -10.74 2.97 21.56
CA TYR A 17 -10.87 2.78 20.12
C TYR A 17 -12.11 1.94 19.74
N ASN A 18 -13.16 1.89 20.57
CA ASN A 18 -14.40 1.14 20.29
C ASN A 18 -15.48 1.96 19.59
N GLY A 19 -15.17 3.19 19.19
CA GLY A 19 -16.12 4.05 18.48
C GLY A 19 -16.54 3.40 17.18
N LYS A 20 -17.85 3.16 17.02
CA LYS A 20 -18.44 2.57 15.82
C LYS A 20 -19.71 3.30 15.42
N LYS A 21 -19.92 3.42 14.12
CA LYS A 21 -21.15 3.92 13.49
C LYS A 21 -21.71 2.82 12.61
N ARG A 22 -22.99 2.51 12.76
CA ARG A 22 -23.69 1.58 11.86
C ARG A 22 -24.31 2.35 10.71
N ILE A 23 -24.12 1.87 9.48
CA ILE A 23 -24.82 2.40 8.30
C ILE A 23 -25.70 1.31 7.67
N ASP A 24 -26.77 1.76 7.03
CA ASP A 24 -27.69 0.90 6.27
C ASP A 24 -27.34 0.99 4.79
N LEU A 25 -27.03 -0.15 4.18
CA LEU A 25 -26.67 -0.23 2.77
C LEU A 25 -27.90 -0.45 1.88
N GLY A 26 -29.06 -0.77 2.45
CA GLY A 26 -30.23 -1.29 1.75
C GLY A 26 -30.31 -2.81 1.83
N ASP A 27 -31.45 -3.38 1.41
CA ASP A 27 -31.66 -4.84 1.28
C ASP A 27 -31.35 -5.66 2.55
N ASN A 28 -31.61 -5.06 3.71
CA ASN A 28 -31.30 -5.60 5.06
C ASN A 28 -29.80 -5.77 5.36
N PHE A 29 -28.90 -5.22 4.54
CA PHE A 29 -27.48 -5.19 4.81
C PHE A 29 -27.11 -3.96 5.64
N LYS A 30 -26.42 -4.22 6.75
CA LYS A 30 -25.88 -3.17 7.63
C LYS A 30 -24.42 -3.48 7.90
N ILE A 31 -23.59 -2.45 7.88
CA ILE A 31 -22.19 -2.55 8.25
C ILE A 31 -21.86 -1.59 9.38
N ASP A 32 -20.96 -2.03 10.25
CA ASP A 32 -20.36 -1.19 11.27
C ASP A 32 -19.06 -0.61 10.74
N ILE A 33 -18.85 0.68 10.98
CA ILE A 33 -17.66 1.44 10.58
C ILE A 33 -16.98 1.93 11.85
N ASP A 34 -15.68 1.70 11.97
CA ASP A 34 -14.89 2.24 13.07
C ASP A 34 -14.82 3.77 12.91
N THR A 35 -15.18 4.53 13.95
CA THR A 35 -15.10 6.01 13.93
C THR A 35 -13.80 6.53 14.51
N VAL A 36 -13.01 5.65 15.14
CA VAL A 36 -11.68 5.96 15.69
C VAL A 36 -10.73 4.85 15.28
N PHE A 37 -9.70 5.17 14.51
CA PHE A 37 -8.82 4.17 13.95
C PHE A 37 -7.70 3.83 14.95
N LYS A 38 -7.74 2.60 15.48
CA LYS A 38 -6.70 2.09 16.38
C LYS A 38 -5.33 2.09 15.66
N PRO A 39 -4.26 2.66 16.25
CA PRO A 39 -2.96 2.75 15.59
C PRO A 39 -2.40 1.42 15.07
N SER A 40 -2.59 0.32 15.82
CA SER A 40 -2.14 -1.01 15.37
C SER A 40 -2.82 -1.42 14.06
N LYS A 41 -4.11 -1.08 13.91
CA LYS A 41 -4.91 -1.40 12.73
C LYS A 41 -4.51 -0.53 11.54
N LYS A 42 -4.17 0.76 11.77
CA LYS A 42 -3.57 1.63 10.73
C LYS A 42 -2.28 1.02 10.18
N ASN A 43 -1.38 0.60 11.07
CA ASN A 43 -0.12 -0.04 10.69
C ASN A 43 -0.33 -1.33 9.89
N GLU A 44 -1.32 -2.14 10.24
CA GLU A 44 -1.68 -3.34 9.46
C GLU A 44 -2.11 -2.97 8.04
N VAL A 45 -2.90 -1.90 7.86
CA VAL A 45 -3.35 -1.43 6.54
C VAL A 45 -2.16 -0.94 5.71
N LEU A 46 -1.27 -0.14 6.30
CA LEU A 46 -0.07 0.37 5.64
C LEU A 46 0.88 -0.77 5.22
N HIS A 47 1.02 -1.80 6.05
CA HIS A 47 1.84 -2.97 5.74
C HIS A 47 1.24 -3.81 4.61
N GLU A 48 -0.07 -4.03 4.64
CA GLU A 48 -0.79 -4.74 3.58
C GLU A 48 -0.67 -4.00 2.25
N TYR A 49 -0.80 -2.67 2.28
CA TYR A 49 -0.58 -1.80 1.12
C TYR A 49 0.83 -1.90 0.54
N ALA A 50 1.87 -1.80 1.36
CA ALA A 50 3.24 -1.95 0.91
C ALA A 50 3.49 -3.32 0.26
N SER A 51 2.86 -4.37 0.80
CA SER A 51 2.94 -5.73 0.25
C SER A 51 2.29 -5.84 -1.13
N LEU A 52 1.08 -5.27 -1.29
CA LEU A 52 0.39 -5.20 -2.58
C LEU A 52 1.18 -4.38 -3.61
N PHE A 53 1.78 -3.27 -3.17
CA PHE A 53 2.60 -2.45 -4.03
C PHE A 53 3.83 -3.21 -4.55
N GLN A 54 4.53 -3.95 -3.67
CA GLN A 54 5.64 -4.82 -4.06
C GLN A 54 5.20 -5.90 -5.05
N GLU A 55 4.01 -6.48 -4.88
CA GLU A 55 3.45 -7.44 -5.82
C GLU A 55 3.22 -6.82 -7.20
N MET A 56 2.63 -5.61 -7.26
CA MET A 56 2.42 -4.88 -8.52
C MET A 56 3.74 -4.61 -9.25
N LEU A 57 4.78 -4.17 -8.54
CA LEU A 57 6.11 -3.94 -9.11
C LEU A 57 6.69 -5.23 -9.72
N LYS A 58 6.59 -6.36 -9.01
CA LYS A 58 7.09 -7.66 -9.49
C LYS A 58 6.35 -8.12 -10.75
N LYS A 59 5.04 -7.87 -10.82
CA LYS A 59 4.20 -8.22 -11.98
C LYS A 59 4.34 -7.24 -13.15
N LYS A 60 5.07 -6.14 -13.00
CA LYS A 60 5.17 -5.04 -13.98
C LYS A 60 3.79 -4.48 -14.37
N THR A 61 2.86 -4.49 -13.43
CA THR A 61 1.53 -3.95 -13.63
C THR A 61 1.64 -2.44 -13.84
N VAL A 62 0.96 -1.91 -14.87
CA VAL A 62 0.91 -0.46 -15.11
C VAL A 62 0.17 0.19 -13.94
N TYR A 63 0.86 1.08 -13.22
CA TYR A 63 0.28 1.81 -12.11
C TYR A 63 -0.21 3.19 -12.58
N SER A 64 -1.36 3.61 -12.06
CA SER A 64 -1.87 4.98 -12.17
C SER A 64 -2.23 5.50 -10.79
N ASP A 65 -2.22 6.81 -10.60
CA ASP A 65 -2.60 7.43 -9.33
C ASP A 65 -4.05 7.05 -8.91
N SER A 66 -4.93 6.86 -9.89
CA SER A 66 -6.32 6.40 -9.65
C SER A 66 -6.37 4.98 -9.09
N ASN A 67 -5.52 4.09 -9.58
CA ASN A 67 -5.44 2.72 -9.10
C ASN A 67 -4.90 2.68 -7.66
N LEU A 68 -3.95 3.56 -7.34
CA LEU A 68 -3.39 3.68 -6.00
C LEU A 68 -4.45 4.12 -4.98
N LEU A 69 -5.21 5.16 -5.31
CA LEU A 69 -6.31 5.63 -4.48
C LEU A 69 -7.39 4.56 -4.29
N THR A 70 -7.66 3.77 -5.34
CA THR A 70 -8.61 2.65 -5.29
C THR A 70 -8.15 1.60 -4.29
N VAL A 71 -6.88 1.17 -4.36
CA VAL A 71 -6.30 0.20 -3.41
C VAL A 71 -6.33 0.74 -1.99
N ILE A 72 -5.90 1.99 -1.78
CA ILE A 72 -5.92 2.64 -0.46
C ILE A 72 -7.35 2.61 0.11
N THR A 73 -8.33 3.04 -0.67
CA THR A 73 -9.75 3.07 -0.26
C THR A 73 -10.25 1.68 0.08
N ALA A 74 -9.93 0.69 -0.76
CA ALA A 74 -10.32 -0.70 -0.58
C ALA A 74 -9.77 -1.29 0.73
N LEU A 75 -8.48 -1.05 1.02
CA LEU A 75 -7.85 -1.53 2.24
C LEU A 75 -8.43 -0.87 3.49
N ILE A 76 -8.76 0.43 3.41
CA ILE A 76 -9.45 1.14 4.49
C ILE A 76 -10.82 0.51 4.72
N ILE A 77 -11.61 0.26 3.67
CA ILE A 77 -12.92 -0.38 3.78
C ILE A 77 -12.77 -1.77 4.40
N LYS A 78 -11.89 -2.60 3.85
CA LYS A 78 -11.62 -3.96 4.32
C LYS A 78 -11.25 -4.01 5.80
N LYS A 79 -10.47 -3.03 6.28
CA LYS A 79 -10.03 -3.01 7.67
C LYS A 79 -11.04 -2.35 8.57
N PHE A 80 -11.47 -1.14 8.29
CA PHE A 80 -12.22 -0.30 9.22
C PHE A 80 -13.74 -0.44 9.12
N THR A 81 -14.22 -1.40 8.34
CA THR A 81 -15.63 -1.77 8.33
C THR A 81 -15.82 -3.22 8.77
N SER A 82 -17.07 -3.60 9.03
CA SER A 82 -17.46 -4.99 9.25
C SER A 82 -17.75 -5.75 7.96
N LEU A 83 -17.35 -5.23 6.79
CA LEU A 83 -17.45 -5.95 5.52
C LEU A 83 -16.48 -7.14 5.55
N GLU A 84 -17.02 -8.35 5.40
CA GLU A 84 -16.22 -9.56 5.29
C GLU A 84 -15.74 -9.74 3.84
N THR A 85 -14.43 -9.90 3.67
CA THR A 85 -13.79 -10.10 2.36
C THR A 85 -12.50 -10.89 2.54
N ASP A 86 -12.21 -11.75 1.57
CA ASP A 86 -11.00 -12.57 1.48
C ASP A 86 -10.00 -12.06 0.43
N ALA A 87 -10.28 -10.93 -0.22
CA ALA A 87 -9.41 -10.30 -1.21
C ALA A 87 -8.00 -10.05 -0.64
N LYS A 88 -6.95 -10.61 -1.24
CA LYS A 88 -5.56 -10.55 -0.75
C LYS A 88 -4.57 -10.04 -1.77
N SER A 89 -4.88 -10.19 -3.06
CA SER A 89 -4.08 -9.73 -4.18
C SER A 89 -4.57 -8.37 -4.69
N TYR A 90 -3.74 -7.73 -5.51
CA TYR A 90 -4.11 -6.46 -6.14
C TYR A 90 -5.39 -6.63 -6.98
N GLU A 91 -5.47 -7.69 -7.77
CA GLU A 91 -6.60 -7.94 -8.67
C GLU A 91 -7.90 -8.18 -7.89
N GLU A 92 -7.87 -8.99 -6.83
CA GLU A 92 -9.05 -9.23 -5.97
C GLU A 92 -9.50 -7.96 -5.23
N VAL A 93 -8.56 -7.07 -4.88
CA VAL A 93 -8.86 -5.78 -4.26
C VAL A 93 -9.58 -4.85 -5.23
N ILE A 94 -9.18 -4.84 -6.51
CA ILE A 94 -9.87 -4.09 -7.55
C ILE A 94 -11.26 -4.67 -7.80
N GLU A 95 -11.37 -5.99 -7.94
CA GLU A 95 -12.66 -6.69 -8.13
C GLU A 95 -13.64 -6.38 -6.98
N MET A 96 -13.17 -6.40 -5.73
CA MET A 96 -13.99 -6.00 -4.58
C MET A 96 -14.55 -4.59 -4.72
N MET A 97 -13.75 -3.64 -5.21
CA MET A 97 -14.18 -2.24 -5.38
C MET A 97 -15.21 -2.11 -6.51
N GLU A 98 -15.05 -2.86 -7.60
CA GLU A 98 -16.01 -2.92 -8.70
C GLU A 98 -17.36 -3.48 -8.22
N ILE A 99 -17.36 -4.57 -7.45
CA ILE A 99 -18.58 -5.15 -6.87
C ILE A 99 -19.30 -4.16 -5.94
N LEU A 100 -18.55 -3.46 -5.09
CA LEU A 100 -19.12 -2.44 -4.20
C LEU A 100 -19.70 -1.24 -4.97
N LEU A 101 -19.06 -0.85 -6.08
CA LEU A 101 -19.52 0.23 -6.94
C LEU A 101 -20.79 -0.18 -7.69
N ASP A 102 -20.80 -1.34 -8.34
CA ASP A 102 -21.93 -1.87 -9.11
C ASP A 102 -23.15 -2.13 -8.23
N GLY A 103 -22.93 -2.56 -6.98
CA GLY A 103 -23.99 -2.70 -5.98
C GLY A 103 -24.51 -1.37 -5.42
N GLY A 104 -23.91 -0.23 -5.79
CA GLY A 104 -24.28 1.09 -5.26
C GLY A 104 -23.94 1.30 -3.78
N TYR A 105 -23.05 0.46 -3.22
CA TYR A 105 -22.68 0.50 -1.81
C TYR A 105 -21.47 1.40 -1.56
N LEU A 106 -20.53 1.45 -2.52
CA LEU A 106 -19.23 2.10 -2.34
C LEU A 106 -19.36 3.55 -1.83
N ASN A 107 -20.19 4.37 -2.49
CA ASN A 107 -20.35 5.78 -2.12
C ASN A 107 -20.85 5.94 -0.67
N LYS A 108 -21.84 5.14 -0.26
CA LYS A 108 -22.39 5.19 1.12
C LYS A 108 -21.32 4.83 2.16
N ILE A 109 -20.48 3.84 1.85
CA ILE A 109 -19.40 3.39 2.73
C ILE A 109 -18.33 4.49 2.84
N VAL A 110 -17.88 5.01 1.70
CA VAL A 110 -16.85 6.07 1.65
C VAL A 110 -17.34 7.32 2.38
N GLU A 111 -18.53 7.82 2.08
CA GLU A 111 -19.12 8.98 2.76
C GLU A 111 -19.19 8.81 4.27
N ALA A 112 -19.45 7.58 4.74
CA ALA A 112 -19.52 7.29 6.17
C ALA A 112 -18.14 7.13 6.84
N LEU A 113 -17.10 6.82 6.07
CA LEU A 113 -15.70 6.80 6.51
C LEU A 113 -15.07 8.19 6.53
N MET A 114 -15.58 9.14 5.74
CA MET A 114 -15.02 10.50 5.65
C MET A 114 -14.96 11.17 7.02
N GLY A 115 -13.82 11.77 7.32
CA GLY A 115 -13.55 12.47 8.58
C GLY A 115 -12.05 12.54 8.86
N ASP A 116 -11.70 13.13 10.01
CA ASP A 116 -10.32 13.42 10.39
C ASP A 116 -9.43 12.16 10.41
N GLU A 117 -9.97 11.02 10.86
CA GLU A 117 -9.22 9.75 10.91
C GLU A 117 -8.87 9.21 9.51
N MET A 118 -9.78 9.37 8.55
CA MET A 118 -9.54 8.96 7.17
C MET A 118 -8.53 9.89 6.50
N THR A 119 -8.66 11.22 6.69
CA THR A 119 -7.69 12.20 6.19
C THR A 119 -6.29 11.92 6.74
N ALA A 120 -6.17 11.74 8.06
CA ALA A 120 -4.89 11.43 8.68
C ALA A 120 -4.26 10.13 8.15
N LEU A 121 -5.07 9.09 7.91
CA LEU A 121 -4.58 7.84 7.36
C LEU A 121 -4.15 7.99 5.89
N ILE A 122 -4.86 8.77 5.08
CA ILE A 122 -4.47 9.08 3.70
C ILE A 122 -3.13 9.84 3.66
N GLU A 123 -2.89 10.76 4.59
CA GLU A 123 -1.59 11.43 4.73
C GLU A 123 -0.48 10.44 5.08
N GLU A 124 -0.74 9.45 5.93
CA GLU A 124 0.21 8.37 6.23
C GLU A 124 0.53 7.54 4.98
N PHE A 125 -0.46 7.22 4.14
CA PHE A 125 -0.22 6.59 2.84
C PHE A 125 0.63 7.45 1.91
N GLY A 126 0.40 8.76 1.88
CA GLY A 126 1.20 9.71 1.09
C GLY A 126 2.68 9.64 1.43
N LYS A 127 3.01 9.57 2.72
CA LYS A 127 4.40 9.41 3.20
C LYS A 127 5.00 8.07 2.76
N VAL A 128 4.25 6.98 2.87
CA VAL A 128 4.70 5.66 2.40
C VAL A 128 4.97 5.68 0.89
N ASN A 129 4.13 6.37 0.11
CA ASN A 129 4.34 6.52 -1.34
C ASN A 129 5.58 7.34 -1.68
N GLU A 130 5.82 8.41 -0.95
CA GLU A 130 7.03 9.22 -1.11
C GLU A 130 8.28 8.39 -0.79
N GLU A 131 8.28 7.63 0.31
CA GLU A 131 9.37 6.73 0.68
C GLU A 131 9.63 5.69 -0.40
N ILE A 132 8.58 4.99 -0.86
CA ILE A 132 8.69 3.98 -1.92
C ILE A 132 9.25 4.61 -3.20
N THR A 133 8.74 5.76 -3.60
CA THR A 133 9.16 6.47 -4.81
C THR A 133 10.64 6.85 -4.73
N ASN A 134 11.07 7.40 -3.59
CA ASN A 134 12.48 7.75 -3.35
C ASN A 134 13.39 6.52 -3.41
N HIS A 135 12.96 5.39 -2.85
CA HIS A 135 13.70 4.13 -2.94
C HIS A 135 13.83 3.60 -4.37
N ILE A 136 12.77 3.74 -5.18
CA ILE A 136 12.80 3.33 -6.59
C ILE A 136 13.76 4.21 -7.39
N TYR A 137 13.69 5.54 -7.24
CA TYR A 137 14.60 6.45 -7.94
C TYR A 137 16.05 6.17 -7.60
N LYS A 138 16.35 6.00 -6.31
CA LYS A 138 17.71 5.71 -5.87
C LYS A 138 18.24 4.38 -6.41
N ALA A 139 17.41 3.34 -6.42
CA ALA A 139 17.78 2.05 -7.02
C ALA A 139 17.98 2.15 -8.54
N ALA A 140 17.20 2.99 -9.22
CA ALA A 140 17.38 3.24 -10.65
C ALA A 140 18.68 3.99 -10.96
N GLU A 141 19.03 4.99 -10.16
CA GLU A 141 20.31 5.72 -10.26
C GLU A 141 21.51 4.78 -10.04
N GLU A 142 21.47 3.95 -8.98
CA GLU A 142 22.52 2.96 -8.69
C GLU A 142 22.70 1.96 -9.85
N LEU A 143 21.60 1.49 -10.46
CA LEU A 143 21.66 0.60 -11.63
C LEU A 143 22.21 1.30 -12.88
N GLU A 144 21.94 2.59 -13.06
CA GLU A 144 22.48 3.37 -14.19
C GLU A 144 23.98 3.60 -14.03
N GLU A 145 24.46 3.90 -12.82
CA GLU A 145 25.88 4.03 -12.49
C GLU A 145 26.65 2.71 -12.72
N GLU A 146 26.10 1.58 -12.25
CA GLU A 146 26.66 0.25 -12.48
C GLU A 146 26.72 -0.09 -13.98
N ALA A 147 25.63 0.15 -14.72
CA ALA A 147 25.57 -0.10 -16.16
C ALA A 147 26.59 0.75 -16.95
N ASN A 148 26.81 2.00 -16.54
CA ASN A 148 27.79 2.88 -17.16
C ASN A 148 29.23 2.45 -16.86
N THR A 149 29.52 1.97 -15.64
CA THR A 149 30.83 1.43 -15.28
C THR A 149 31.15 0.17 -16.08
N LEU A 150 30.19 -0.75 -16.21
CA LEU A 150 30.34 -1.98 -17.02
C LEU A 150 30.52 -1.69 -18.52
N LYS A 151 29.88 -0.65 -19.07
CA LYS A 151 30.12 -0.21 -20.46
C LYS A 151 31.54 0.32 -20.67
N ILE A 152 32.04 1.13 -19.74
CA ILE A 152 33.41 1.65 -19.79
C ILE A 152 34.42 0.49 -19.73
N ASP A 153 34.19 -0.48 -18.83
CA ASP A 153 35.06 -1.65 -18.72
C ASP A 153 35.03 -2.50 -20.01
N ALA A 154 33.86 -2.74 -20.60
CA ALA A 154 33.74 -3.48 -21.86
C ALA A 154 34.41 -2.76 -23.05
N GLU A 155 34.27 -1.44 -23.17
CA GLU A 155 34.93 -0.64 -24.21
C GLU A 155 36.45 -0.58 -24.02
N SER A 156 36.94 -0.61 -22.77
CA SER A 156 38.37 -0.66 -22.48
C SER A 156 39.00 -2.00 -22.90
N VAL A 157 38.30 -3.13 -22.74
CA VAL A 157 38.77 -4.47 -23.14
C VAL A 157 38.86 -4.60 -24.66
N VAL A 158 37.86 -4.11 -25.40
CA VAL A 158 37.83 -4.16 -26.88
C VAL A 158 38.96 -3.34 -27.51
N ASN A 159 39.38 -2.23 -26.92
CA ASN A 159 40.51 -1.44 -27.42
C ASN A 159 41.89 -2.07 -27.13
N THR A 160 41.98 -3.05 -26.23
CA THR A 160 43.24 -3.77 -25.94
C THR A 160 43.47 -4.98 -26.84
N GLU A 161 42.43 -5.58 -27.44
CA GLU A 161 42.57 -6.76 -28.32
C GLU A 161 42.90 -6.43 -29.79
N VAL A 162 42.99 -5.14 -30.17
CA VAL A 162 43.29 -4.72 -31.57
C VAL A 162 44.78 -4.42 -31.81
N ILE A 163 45.66 -4.68 -30.83
CA ILE A 163 47.10 -4.41 -30.95
C ILE A 163 47.90 -5.70 -30.74
N ASP A 164 47.83 -6.67 -31.66
CA ASP A 164 48.88 -7.71 -31.75
C ASP A 164 48.88 -8.56 -33.05
N ASP A 165 48.67 -7.97 -34.23
CA ASP A 165 48.74 -8.75 -35.50
C ASP A 165 49.50 -8.07 -36.67
N GLU A 166 50.38 -7.11 -36.38
CA GLU A 166 51.29 -6.56 -37.41
C GLU A 166 52.73 -6.43 -36.90
N GLN A 167 53.46 -7.54 -36.66
CA GLN A 167 54.92 -7.64 -36.89
C GLN A 167 55.36 -9.10 -37.05
N ILE A 168 55.11 -9.71 -38.22
CA ILE A 168 55.94 -10.82 -38.73
C ILE A 168 56.19 -10.59 -40.23
N VAL A 169 57.32 -9.94 -40.54
CA VAL A 169 58.04 -10.08 -41.82
C VAL A 169 59.53 -10.14 -41.52
#